data_AF-M4C0J6-F1
#
_entry.id   AF-M4C0J6-F1
#
_cell.length_a   1.000
_cell.length_b   1.000
_cell.length_c   1.000
_cell.angle_alpha   90.00
_cell.angle_beta   90.00
_cell.angle_gamma   90.00
#
_symmetry.space_group_name_H-M   'P 1'
#
loop_
_entity.id
_entity.type
_entity.pdbx_description
1 polymer ?
#
loop_
_entity_poly.entity_id
_entity_poly.type
_entity_poly.pdbx_seq_one_letter_code
_entity_poly.pdbx_strand_id
1 'polypeptide(L)'
;MTQNLAKIVKMSVSREEKVVSRLEWQQRHTQALRDTAESLQIAKATAHTLSMQMEQMGHSERMLDETQAAVDVSKRVLRGMTWSGWLYNKMSSVPPLLTNHVSNEIAMGFICPECKITFESAEHLRLHYSSVHEKVSDKEEFTISARQRNEERVQKSYEQDQEAVNALNNMHDQFLRDLEPQIIELKEHSLALGSALDAQNEQLDRLDSKIGRVHQDMKKVGIQANKLVGKKIPVMFRFRCALQEARSGKFLRDVDGEALLGAHVVMDGCAFRAYTLGDDSNVWGFQSEKSSNFLGINRYGNLKVRGADLDSYEQFLVECKLSTPIFSLSSYFGLGGWIAVKGSADSKNLTIIRGTPENKPSAACFKIIRLDDGTKKKSR
;
A
#
# COMPACT_ATOMS: atom_id res chain seq x y z
N MET A 1 -68.30 45.86 -7.34
CA MET A 1 -68.12 44.45 -7.80
C MET A 1 -66.67 44.11 -8.18
N THR A 2 -65.89 45.04 -8.75
CA THR A 2 -64.50 44.82 -9.21
C THR A 2 -63.47 44.55 -8.08
N GLN A 3 -63.61 45.16 -6.89
CA GLN A 3 -62.69 44.92 -5.78
C GLN A 3 -62.77 43.51 -5.17
N ASN A 4 -63.95 42.86 -5.20
CA ASN A 4 -64.09 41.50 -4.68
C ASN A 4 -63.47 40.45 -5.62
N LEU A 5 -63.53 40.67 -6.94
CA LEU A 5 -62.90 39.78 -7.91
C LEU A 5 -61.37 39.82 -7.82
N ALA A 6 -60.77 40.99 -7.66
CA ALA A 6 -59.32 41.13 -7.48
C ALA A 6 -58.81 40.44 -6.20
N LYS A 7 -59.59 40.49 -5.10
CA LYS A 7 -59.24 39.82 -3.85
C LYS A 7 -59.33 38.29 -3.96
N ILE A 8 -60.35 37.78 -4.66
CA ILE A 8 -60.52 36.33 -4.89
C ILE A 8 -59.39 35.78 -5.76
N VAL A 9 -59.01 36.48 -6.84
CA VAL A 9 -57.90 36.07 -7.71
C VAL A 9 -56.55 36.10 -6.97
N LYS A 10 -56.30 37.11 -6.13
CA LYS A 10 -55.07 37.18 -5.34
C LYS A 10 -55.00 36.06 -4.28
N MET A 11 -56.15 35.66 -3.71
CA MET A 11 -56.24 34.56 -2.76
C MET A 11 -56.12 33.18 -3.43
N SER A 12 -56.58 33.01 -4.67
CA SER A 12 -56.39 31.76 -5.41
C SER A 12 -54.94 31.57 -5.84
N VAL A 13 -54.29 32.62 -6.35
CA VAL A 13 -52.87 32.58 -6.76
C VAL A 13 -51.96 32.29 -5.55
N SER A 14 -52.20 32.92 -4.40
CA SER A 14 -51.41 32.67 -3.18
C SER A 14 -51.61 31.26 -2.60
N ARG A 15 -52.77 30.63 -2.83
CA ARG A 15 -53.00 29.22 -2.45
C ARG A 15 -52.28 28.26 -3.39
N GLU A 16 -52.31 28.51 -4.69
CA GLU A 16 -51.60 27.67 -5.67
C GLU A 16 -50.09 27.72 -5.47
N GLU A 17 -49.50 28.90 -5.22
CA GLU A 17 -48.06 29.03 -4.91
C GLU A 17 -47.65 28.26 -3.64
N LYS A 18 -48.48 28.31 -2.58
CA LYS A 18 -48.23 27.55 -1.33
C LYS A 18 -48.32 26.03 -1.54
N VAL A 19 -49.22 25.56 -2.40
CA VAL A 19 -49.36 24.13 -2.73
C VAL A 19 -48.18 23.64 -3.58
N VAL A 20 -47.76 24.42 -4.58
CA VAL A 20 -46.59 24.11 -5.42
C VAL A 20 -45.33 24.04 -4.56
N SER A 21 -45.13 25.02 -3.66
CA SER A 21 -43.98 25.03 -2.74
C SER A 21 -43.95 23.81 -1.81
N ARG A 22 -45.11 23.33 -1.34
CA ARG A 22 -45.20 22.13 -0.49
C ARG A 22 -44.86 20.85 -1.26
N LEU A 23 -45.34 20.73 -2.50
CA LEU A 23 -45.07 19.56 -3.35
C LEU A 23 -43.59 19.48 -3.73
N GLU A 24 -42.98 20.60 -4.12
CA GLU A 24 -41.54 20.68 -4.40
C GLU A 24 -40.71 20.32 -3.16
N TRP A 25 -41.13 20.78 -1.97
CA TRP A 25 -40.46 20.45 -0.72
C TRP A 25 -40.54 18.95 -0.40
N GLN A 26 -41.73 18.34 -0.55
CA GLN A 26 -41.90 16.89 -0.36
C GLN A 26 -41.10 16.06 -1.38
N GLN A 27 -40.98 16.54 -2.61
CA GLN A 27 -40.16 15.89 -3.63
C GLN A 27 -38.67 15.95 -3.26
N ARG A 28 -38.16 17.13 -2.85
CA ARG A 28 -36.77 17.27 -2.39
C ARG A 28 -36.49 16.44 -1.14
N HIS A 29 -37.45 16.37 -0.21
CA HIS A 29 -37.39 15.53 0.98
C HIS A 29 -37.21 14.06 0.63
N THR A 30 -38.11 13.55 -0.22
CA THR A 30 -38.08 12.15 -0.65
C THR A 30 -36.80 11.85 -1.42
N GLN A 31 -36.32 12.80 -2.23
CA GLN A 31 -35.06 12.66 -2.94
C GLN A 31 -33.87 12.60 -1.98
N ALA A 32 -33.77 13.51 -1.01
CA ALA A 32 -32.66 13.52 -0.05
C ALA A 32 -32.58 12.23 0.79
N LEU A 33 -33.73 11.69 1.20
CA LEU A 33 -33.77 10.39 1.91
C LEU A 33 -33.32 9.24 1.00
N ARG A 34 -33.73 9.24 -0.27
CA ARG A 34 -33.26 8.23 -1.25
C ARG A 34 -31.77 8.34 -1.49
N ASP A 35 -31.25 9.53 -1.74
CA ASP A 35 -29.82 9.77 -1.98
C ASP A 35 -28.99 9.32 -0.76
N THR A 36 -29.49 9.56 0.46
CA THR A 36 -28.82 9.12 1.70
C THR A 36 -28.86 7.60 1.86
N ALA A 37 -30.01 6.97 1.60
CA ALA A 37 -30.15 5.52 1.64
C ALA A 37 -29.27 4.82 0.58
N GLU A 38 -29.20 5.37 -0.63
CA GLU A 38 -28.30 4.89 -1.69
C GLU A 38 -26.84 5.03 -1.28
N SER A 39 -26.46 6.19 -0.72
CA SER A 39 -25.10 6.43 -0.21
C SER A 39 -24.73 5.42 0.89
N LEU A 40 -25.66 5.10 1.78
CA LEU A 40 -25.48 4.10 2.82
C LEU A 40 -25.30 2.70 2.24
N GLN A 41 -26.09 2.30 1.24
CA GLN A 41 -25.92 1.02 0.56
C GLN A 41 -24.55 0.92 -0.13
N ILE A 42 -24.11 1.99 -0.80
CA ILE A 42 -22.77 2.06 -1.40
C ILE A 42 -21.69 1.92 -0.33
N ALA A 43 -21.84 2.60 0.82
CA ALA A 43 -20.90 2.49 1.93
C ALA A 43 -20.80 1.06 2.47
N LYS A 44 -21.94 0.36 2.64
CA LYS A 44 -21.98 -1.05 3.07
C LYS A 44 -21.31 -1.98 2.06
N ALA A 45 -21.61 -1.82 0.77
CA ALA A 45 -20.99 -2.62 -0.30
C ALA A 45 -19.47 -2.37 -0.38
N THR A 46 -19.04 -1.12 -0.19
CA THR A 46 -17.63 -0.74 -0.15
C THR A 46 -16.93 -1.38 1.05
N ALA A 47 -17.54 -1.33 2.23
CA ALA A 47 -16.99 -1.94 3.45
C ALA A 47 -16.81 -3.45 3.29
N HIS A 48 -17.79 -4.13 2.70
CA HIS A 48 -17.70 -5.56 2.39
C HIS A 48 -16.53 -5.85 1.43
N THR A 49 -16.37 -5.04 0.39
CA THR A 49 -15.27 -5.19 -0.58
C THR A 49 -13.91 -4.99 0.08
N LEU A 50 -13.76 -3.97 0.94
CA LEU A 50 -12.53 -3.76 1.71
C LEU A 50 -12.22 -4.92 2.65
N SER A 51 -13.24 -5.52 3.28
CA SER A 51 -13.07 -6.72 4.11
C SER A 51 -12.50 -7.89 3.30
N MET A 52 -13.03 -8.15 2.11
CA MET A 52 -12.51 -9.21 1.23
C MET A 52 -11.06 -8.93 0.78
N GLN A 53 -10.74 -7.68 0.45
CA GLN A 53 -9.38 -7.29 0.07
C GLN A 53 -8.39 -7.47 1.22
N MET A 54 -8.79 -7.15 2.46
CA MET A 54 -7.96 -7.35 3.64
C MET A 54 -7.65 -8.84 3.86
N GLU A 55 -8.63 -9.73 3.64
CA GLU A 55 -8.41 -11.17 3.70
C GLU A 55 -7.43 -11.67 2.64
N GLN A 56 -7.56 -11.18 1.40
CA GLN A 56 -6.63 -11.49 0.30
C GLN A 56 -5.20 -11.04 0.61
N MET A 57 -5.04 -9.86 1.20
CA MET A 57 -3.73 -9.37 1.66
C MET A 57 -3.18 -10.25 2.79
N GLY A 58 -4.02 -10.67 3.73
CA GLY A 58 -3.64 -11.61 4.79
C GLY A 58 -3.21 -12.98 4.25
N HIS A 59 -3.81 -13.47 3.16
CA HIS A 59 -3.35 -14.68 2.48
C HIS A 59 -2.00 -14.47 1.80
N SER A 60 -1.84 -13.33 1.09
CA SER A 60 -0.58 -12.95 0.43
C SER A 60 0.56 -12.83 1.44
N GLU A 61 0.30 -12.27 2.62
CA GLU A 61 1.28 -12.14 3.68
C GLU A 61 1.79 -13.50 4.18
N ARG A 62 0.87 -14.46 4.39
CA ARG A 62 1.19 -15.84 4.78
C ARG A 62 2.02 -16.55 3.73
N MET A 63 1.66 -16.43 2.45
CA MET A 63 2.47 -16.99 1.36
C MET A 63 3.89 -16.41 1.33
N LEU A 64 4.04 -15.12 1.64
CA LEU A 64 5.36 -14.50 1.75
C LEU A 64 6.15 -14.99 2.96
N ASP A 65 5.51 -15.28 4.10
CA ASP A 65 6.19 -15.91 5.25
C ASP A 65 6.70 -17.31 4.91
N GLU A 66 5.86 -18.11 4.26
CA GLU A 66 6.24 -19.46 3.81
C GLU A 66 7.41 -19.40 2.81
N THR A 67 7.33 -18.47 1.86
CA THR A 67 8.41 -18.26 0.89
C THR A 67 9.69 -17.80 1.57
N GLN A 68 9.61 -16.86 2.54
CA GLN A 68 10.77 -16.41 3.31
C GLN A 68 11.39 -17.58 4.10
N ALA A 69 10.58 -18.39 4.76
CA ALA A 69 11.04 -19.56 5.51
C ALA A 69 11.74 -20.56 4.58
N ALA A 70 11.17 -20.85 3.41
CA ALA A 70 11.77 -21.73 2.41
C ALA A 70 13.11 -21.17 1.87
N VAL A 71 13.18 -19.86 1.63
CA VAL A 71 14.41 -19.18 1.22
C VAL A 71 15.47 -19.25 2.31
N ASP A 72 15.12 -19.08 3.59
CA ASP A 72 16.06 -19.16 4.71
C ASP A 72 16.58 -20.57 4.95
N VAL A 73 15.74 -21.59 4.75
CA VAL A 73 16.16 -23.00 4.73
C VAL A 73 17.12 -23.23 3.57
N SER A 74 16.81 -22.73 2.38
CA SER A 74 17.69 -22.85 1.21
C SER A 74 19.05 -22.18 1.44
N LYS A 75 19.09 -20.98 2.03
CA LYS A 75 20.35 -20.32 2.44
C LYS A 75 21.12 -21.17 3.44
N ARG A 76 20.45 -21.78 4.42
CA ARG A 76 21.07 -22.65 5.42
C ARG A 76 21.69 -23.87 4.75
N VAL A 77 20.97 -24.54 3.85
CA VAL A 77 21.47 -25.71 3.10
C VAL A 77 22.68 -25.32 2.26
N LEU A 78 22.58 -24.27 1.43
CA LEU A 78 23.68 -23.77 0.61
C LEU A 78 24.92 -23.41 1.44
N ARG A 79 24.72 -22.77 2.60
CA ARG A 79 25.80 -22.49 3.56
C ARG A 79 26.42 -23.79 4.08
N GLY A 80 25.59 -24.78 4.43
CA GLY A 80 26.02 -26.08 4.95
C GLY A 80 26.84 -26.93 3.97
N MET A 81 26.77 -26.64 2.67
CA MET A 81 27.59 -27.29 1.65
C MET A 81 29.06 -26.81 1.67
N THR A 82 29.37 -25.75 2.41
CA THR A 82 30.75 -25.29 2.66
C THR A 82 31.19 -25.70 4.07
N TRP A 83 32.48 -26.01 4.29
CA TRP A 83 33.00 -26.38 5.62
C TRP A 83 32.61 -25.34 6.68
N SER A 84 32.99 -24.07 6.46
CA SER A 84 32.76 -23.01 7.43
C SER A 84 31.28 -22.79 7.71
N GLY A 85 30.44 -22.97 6.69
CA GLY A 85 29.00 -22.86 6.84
C GLY A 85 28.35 -24.05 7.57
N TRP A 86 28.90 -25.26 7.44
CA TRP A 86 28.48 -26.40 8.27
C TRP A 86 28.70 -26.12 9.76
N LEU A 87 29.88 -25.57 10.12
CA LEU A 87 30.16 -25.21 11.51
C LEU A 87 29.22 -24.12 12.03
N TYR A 88 28.94 -23.10 11.21
CA TYR A 88 27.98 -22.05 11.57
C TYR A 88 26.56 -22.61 11.77
N ASN A 89 26.12 -23.50 10.88
CA ASN A 89 24.80 -24.13 10.99
C ASN A 89 24.66 -25.00 12.23
N LYS A 90 25.76 -25.61 12.70
CA LYS A 90 25.76 -26.39 13.95
C LYS A 90 25.56 -25.50 15.19
N MET A 91 25.99 -24.24 15.13
CA MET A 91 25.82 -23.27 16.23
C MET A 91 24.56 -22.40 16.11
N SER A 92 23.91 -22.37 14.95
CA SER A 92 22.71 -21.58 14.70
C SER A 92 21.45 -22.42 14.86
N SER A 93 20.43 -21.90 15.53
CA SER A 93 19.11 -22.52 15.63
C SER A 93 18.50 -22.75 14.25
N VAL A 94 17.86 -23.90 14.03
CA VAL A 94 17.13 -24.22 12.80
C VAL A 94 15.99 -23.21 12.63
N PRO A 95 15.80 -22.58 11.44
CA PRO A 95 14.66 -21.73 11.21
C PRO A 95 13.38 -22.52 11.53
N PRO A 96 12.42 -21.96 12.26
CA PRO A 96 11.17 -22.64 12.52
C PRO A 96 10.49 -22.92 11.19
N LEU A 97 10.52 -24.18 10.77
CA LEU A 97 9.70 -24.64 9.67
C LEU A 97 8.25 -24.57 10.17
N LEU A 98 7.48 -23.62 9.66
CA LEU A 98 6.03 -23.57 9.81
C LEU A 98 5.45 -24.80 9.09
N THR A 99 5.57 -25.96 9.72
CA THR A 99 4.95 -27.24 9.32
C THR A 99 3.55 -27.38 9.91
N ASN A 100 3.10 -26.36 10.63
CA ASN A 100 1.73 -26.28 11.12
C ASN A 100 0.84 -25.72 10.02
N HIS A 101 0.45 -26.62 9.11
CA HIS A 101 -0.81 -26.54 8.41
C HIS A 101 -1.94 -26.70 9.45
N VAL A 102 -2.11 -25.71 10.32
CA VAL A 102 -3.39 -25.52 10.99
C VAL A 102 -4.30 -25.08 9.87
N SER A 103 -5.11 -26.02 9.39
CA SER A 103 -6.33 -25.74 8.67
C SER A 103 -7.16 -24.80 9.54
N ASN A 104 -6.85 -23.50 9.50
CA ASN A 104 -7.81 -22.46 9.81
C ASN A 104 -8.79 -22.46 8.63
N GLU A 105 -9.58 -23.54 8.57
CA GLU A 105 -10.95 -23.46 8.14
C GLU A 105 -11.53 -22.33 8.99
N ILE A 106 -11.82 -21.22 8.33
CA ILE A 106 -12.33 -20.01 8.97
C ILE A 106 -13.71 -20.38 9.52
N ALA A 107 -13.74 -20.91 10.75
CA ALA A 107 -14.92 -20.96 11.58
C ALA A 107 -15.18 -19.52 12.05
N MET A 108 -15.55 -18.64 11.11
CA MET A 108 -16.24 -17.40 11.44
C MET A 108 -17.59 -17.82 12.03
N GLY A 109 -17.61 -18.05 13.33
CA GLY A 109 -18.83 -18.37 14.08
C GLY A 109 -19.92 -17.34 13.76
N PHE A 110 -21.17 -17.79 13.74
CA PHE A 110 -22.30 -16.94 13.43
C PHE A 110 -22.53 -15.98 14.60
N ILE A 111 -22.26 -14.68 14.44
CA ILE A 111 -22.38 -13.71 15.55
C ILE A 111 -23.65 -12.87 15.35
N CYS A 112 -24.47 -12.75 16.39
CA CYS A 112 -25.59 -11.79 16.37
C CYS A 112 -25.05 -10.36 16.55
N PRO A 113 -25.29 -9.42 15.62
CA PRO A 113 -24.75 -8.06 15.70
C PRO A 113 -25.33 -7.25 16.87
N GLU A 114 -26.58 -7.54 17.27
CA GLU A 114 -27.27 -6.81 18.33
C GLU A 114 -26.85 -7.28 19.73
N CYS A 115 -26.69 -8.60 19.90
CA CYS A 115 -26.35 -9.18 21.21
C CYS A 115 -24.85 -9.49 21.39
N LYS A 116 -24.07 -9.50 20.30
CA LYS A 116 -22.64 -9.89 20.27
C LYS A 116 -22.36 -11.30 20.82
N ILE A 117 -23.35 -12.19 20.74
CA ILE A 117 -23.23 -13.60 21.12
C ILE A 117 -22.84 -14.42 19.87
N THR A 118 -21.87 -15.30 20.03
CA THR A 118 -21.37 -16.22 19.01
C THR A 118 -22.14 -17.55 19.04
N PHE A 119 -22.53 -18.06 17.88
CA PHE A 119 -23.26 -19.32 17.71
C PHE A 119 -22.46 -20.30 16.85
N GLU A 120 -22.59 -21.59 17.18
CA GLU A 120 -21.91 -22.69 16.48
C GLU A 120 -22.51 -23.01 15.11
N SER A 121 -23.75 -22.57 14.82
CA SER A 121 -24.43 -22.83 13.55
C SER A 121 -25.37 -21.68 13.14
N ALA A 122 -25.63 -21.58 11.82
CA ALA A 122 -26.57 -20.61 11.26
C ALA A 122 -28.01 -20.80 11.79
N GLU A 123 -28.39 -22.05 12.09
CA GLU A 123 -29.71 -22.38 12.64
C GLU A 123 -29.90 -21.84 14.06
N HIS A 124 -28.86 -21.90 14.90
CA HIS A 124 -28.89 -21.31 16.23
C HIS A 124 -28.97 -19.78 16.19
N LEU A 125 -28.25 -19.14 15.27
CA LEU A 125 -28.38 -17.70 15.04
C LEU A 125 -29.80 -17.34 14.58
N ARG A 126 -30.39 -18.13 13.68
CA ARG A 126 -31.77 -17.90 13.19
C ARG A 126 -32.80 -18.04 14.31
N LEU A 127 -32.69 -19.07 15.13
CA LEU A 127 -33.56 -19.29 16.29
C LEU A 127 -33.44 -18.16 17.33
N HIS A 128 -32.23 -17.69 17.56
CA HIS A 128 -31.98 -16.53 18.41
C HIS A 128 -32.67 -15.26 17.86
N TYR A 129 -32.56 -15.01 16.55
CA TYR A 129 -33.17 -13.84 15.93
C TYR A 129 -34.70 -13.86 16.05
N SER A 130 -35.34 -14.99 15.76
CA SER A 130 -36.80 -15.16 15.89
C SER A 130 -37.32 -15.13 17.33
N SER A 131 -36.47 -15.36 18.34
CA SER A 131 -36.91 -15.39 19.74
C SER A 131 -36.67 -14.08 20.48
N VAL A 132 -35.58 -13.38 20.15
CA VAL A 132 -35.15 -12.17 20.87
C VAL A 132 -35.56 -10.90 20.13
N HIS A 133 -35.55 -10.90 18.80
CA HIS A 133 -35.74 -9.70 17.99
C HIS A 133 -37.10 -9.66 17.28
N GLU A 134 -37.79 -10.78 17.15
CA GLU A 134 -39.12 -10.86 16.54
C GLU A 134 -40.22 -10.73 17.61
N LYS A 135 -40.45 -9.50 18.10
CA LYS A 135 -41.65 -9.16 18.87
C LYS A 135 -42.66 -8.42 18.00
N VAL A 136 -43.76 -9.13 17.76
CA VAL A 136 -45.05 -8.75 17.16
C VAL A 136 -45.47 -7.33 17.57
N SER A 137 -45.56 -6.42 16.58
CA SER A 137 -46.22 -5.12 16.69
C SER A 137 -47.60 -5.21 16.04
N ASP A 138 -48.58 -5.75 16.77
CA ASP A 138 -50.00 -5.68 16.41
C ASP A 138 -50.84 -5.31 17.65
N LYS A 139 -51.62 -4.22 17.49
CA LYS A 139 -52.90 -3.80 18.13
C LYS A 139 -52.97 -2.26 18.17
N GLU A 140 -53.68 -1.59 17.26
CA GLU A 140 -55.15 -1.34 17.19
C GLU A 140 -55.75 -0.41 18.27
N GLU A 141 -56.03 0.83 17.85
CA GLU A 141 -57.35 1.50 17.71
C GLU A 141 -58.35 1.81 18.89
N PHE A 142 -59.15 2.89 18.67
CA PHE A 142 -60.42 3.37 19.30
C PHE A 142 -60.35 4.26 20.59
N THR A 143 -61.10 5.37 20.85
CA THR A 143 -62.14 6.19 20.15
C THR A 143 -62.50 7.52 20.90
N ILE A 144 -62.87 8.56 20.14
CA ILE A 144 -63.96 9.58 20.23
C ILE A 144 -64.41 10.22 21.57
N SER A 145 -64.47 11.57 21.62
CA SER A 145 -65.70 12.33 22.02
C SER A 145 -65.71 13.81 21.61
N ALA A 146 -66.93 14.30 21.38
CA ALA A 146 -67.31 15.51 20.66
C ALA A 146 -67.80 16.68 21.55
N ARG A 147 -68.10 17.83 20.89
CA ARG A 147 -68.71 19.13 21.33
C ARG A 147 -67.65 20.21 21.64
N GLN A 148 -67.71 21.43 21.09
CA GLN A 148 -68.86 22.34 20.97
C GLN A 148 -68.66 23.37 19.82
N ARG A 149 -69.78 23.93 19.34
CA ARG A 149 -69.91 24.89 18.22
C ARG A 149 -69.75 26.35 18.66
N ASN A 150 -69.39 27.20 17.68
CA ASN A 150 -69.78 28.62 17.48
C ASN A 150 -69.23 29.61 18.52
N GLU A 151 -68.64 30.78 18.25
CA GLU A 151 -68.60 31.78 17.17
C GLU A 151 -67.11 32.21 16.99
N GLU A 152 -66.58 32.72 15.87
CA GLU A 152 -66.64 34.13 15.49
C GLU A 152 -66.00 34.31 14.10
N ARG A 153 -66.78 34.84 13.16
CA ARG A 153 -66.31 35.25 11.82
C ARG A 153 -65.87 36.71 11.91
N VAL A 154 -64.62 36.98 12.30
CA VAL A 154 -63.79 38.14 11.84
C VAL A 154 -62.27 37.87 12.04
N GLN A 155 -61.84 36.91 12.88
CA GLN A 155 -60.43 36.58 13.17
C GLN A 155 -59.77 35.56 12.20
N LYS A 156 -60.38 35.21 11.05
CA LYS A 156 -59.99 34.01 10.26
C LYS A 156 -58.85 34.16 9.24
N SER A 157 -58.22 35.33 9.15
CA SER A 157 -57.13 35.56 8.18
C SER A 157 -55.73 35.45 8.78
N TYR A 158 -55.56 35.58 10.10
CA TYR A 158 -54.25 35.51 10.75
C TYR A 158 -53.95 34.11 11.32
N GLU A 159 -54.96 33.38 11.81
CA GLU A 159 -54.77 32.00 12.31
C GLU A 159 -54.49 30.98 11.20
N GLN A 160 -55.04 31.17 9.99
CA GLN A 160 -54.77 30.29 8.84
C GLN A 160 -53.34 30.40 8.30
N ASP A 161 -52.71 31.57 8.40
CA ASP A 161 -51.30 31.71 8.04
C ASP A 161 -50.38 31.15 9.13
N GLN A 162 -50.79 31.21 10.40
CA GLN A 162 -50.02 30.70 11.53
C GLN A 162 -50.06 29.16 11.62
N GLU A 163 -51.20 28.53 11.34
CA GLU A 163 -51.32 27.07 11.22
C GLU A 163 -50.51 26.52 10.03
N ALA A 164 -50.50 27.24 8.89
CA ALA A 164 -49.72 26.82 7.72
C ALA A 164 -48.20 26.89 7.97
N VAL A 165 -47.73 27.93 8.69
CA VAL A 165 -46.32 28.06 9.10
C VAL A 165 -45.96 26.99 10.13
N ASN A 166 -46.81 26.72 11.11
CA ASN A 166 -46.59 25.65 12.08
C ASN A 166 -46.57 24.26 11.44
N ALA A 167 -47.41 24.01 10.43
CA ALA A 167 -47.40 22.77 9.66
C ALA A 167 -46.11 22.61 8.84
N LEU A 168 -45.58 23.69 8.26
CA LEU A 168 -44.31 23.69 7.54
C LEU A 168 -43.12 23.41 8.48
N ASN A 169 -43.10 24.05 9.65
CA ASN A 169 -42.06 23.82 10.66
C ASN A 169 -42.09 22.38 11.19
N ASN A 170 -43.27 21.84 11.47
CA ASN A 170 -43.42 20.45 11.93
C ASN A 170 -42.98 19.44 10.85
N MET A 171 -43.22 19.72 9.56
CA MET A 171 -42.68 18.90 8.47
C MET A 171 -41.14 18.95 8.40
N HIS A 172 -40.54 20.13 8.63
CA HIS A 172 -39.07 20.27 8.65
C HIS A 172 -38.44 19.53 9.83
N ASP A 173 -39.04 19.62 11.02
CA ASP A 173 -38.58 18.90 12.21
C ASP A 173 -38.70 17.39 12.02
N GLN A 174 -39.78 16.91 11.38
CA GLN A 174 -39.92 15.49 11.05
C GLN A 174 -38.83 15.02 10.08
N PHE A 175 -38.51 15.81 9.05
CA PHE A 175 -37.43 15.49 8.12
C PHE A 175 -36.07 15.36 8.83
N LEU A 176 -35.74 16.32 9.71
CA LEU A 176 -34.48 16.28 10.45
C LEU A 176 -34.42 15.03 11.34
N ARG A 177 -35.53 14.65 11.98
CA ARG A 177 -35.61 13.40 12.76
C ARG A 177 -35.45 12.15 11.92
N ASP A 178 -35.99 12.14 10.69
CA ASP A 178 -35.91 10.97 9.78
C ASP A 178 -34.50 10.83 9.16
N LEU A 179 -33.80 11.95 9.00
CA LEU A 179 -32.49 12.02 8.35
C LEU A 179 -31.32 11.87 9.35
N GLU A 180 -31.50 12.33 10.59
CA GLU A 180 -30.53 12.19 11.68
C GLU A 180 -29.96 10.76 11.83
N PRO A 181 -30.78 9.69 11.94
CA PRO A 181 -30.25 8.33 12.11
C PRO A 181 -29.44 7.86 10.89
N GLN A 182 -29.86 8.22 9.68
CA GLN A 182 -29.15 7.83 8.46
C GLN A 182 -27.80 8.54 8.32
N ILE A 183 -27.73 9.82 8.71
CA ILE A 183 -26.45 10.55 8.75
C ILE A 183 -25.52 9.96 9.82
N ILE A 184 -26.04 9.59 10.99
CA ILE A 184 -25.23 8.96 12.04
C ILE A 184 -24.65 7.64 11.53
N GLU A 185 -25.48 6.79 10.91
CA GLU A 185 -25.03 5.51 10.33
C GLU A 185 -24.02 5.72 9.19
N LEU A 186 -24.28 6.67 8.30
CA LEU A 186 -23.36 7.02 7.22
C LEU A 186 -22.02 7.55 7.74
N LYS A 187 -22.04 8.36 8.80
CA LYS A 187 -20.83 8.86 9.48
C LYS A 187 -20.05 7.71 10.10
N GLU A 188 -20.72 6.80 10.79
CA GLU A 188 -20.09 5.62 11.41
C GLU A 188 -19.42 4.74 10.35
N HIS A 189 -20.13 4.44 9.26
CA HIS A 189 -19.54 3.70 8.14
C HIS A 189 -18.36 4.45 7.51
N SER A 190 -18.46 5.77 7.35
CA SER A 190 -17.36 6.58 6.79
C SER A 190 -16.12 6.54 7.67
N LEU A 191 -16.27 6.60 8.99
CA LEU A 191 -15.16 6.45 9.95
C LEU A 191 -14.58 5.04 9.92
N ALA A 192 -15.42 4.01 9.90
CA ALA A 192 -14.99 2.62 9.79
C ALA A 192 -14.21 2.38 8.49
N LEU A 193 -14.71 2.87 7.35
CA LEU A 193 -14.03 2.82 6.04
C LEU A 193 -12.68 3.52 6.08
N GLY A 194 -12.61 4.72 6.67
CA GLY A 194 -11.35 5.45 6.85
C GLY A 194 -10.31 4.62 7.62
N SER A 195 -10.70 4.09 8.79
CA SER A 195 -9.81 3.26 9.61
C SER A 195 -9.38 1.96 8.92
N ALA A 196 -10.28 1.33 8.14
CA ALA A 196 -9.98 0.14 7.38
C ALA A 196 -8.98 0.43 6.25
N LEU A 197 -9.15 1.54 5.53
CA LEU A 197 -8.20 1.98 4.50
C LEU A 197 -6.82 2.29 5.08
N ASP A 198 -6.75 2.96 6.24
CA ASP A 198 -5.48 3.22 6.92
C ASP A 198 -4.76 1.91 7.30
N ALA A 199 -5.50 0.93 7.84
CA ALA A 199 -4.96 -0.39 8.17
C ALA A 199 -4.49 -1.16 6.91
N GLN A 200 -5.24 -1.08 5.81
CA GLN A 200 -4.84 -1.69 4.54
C GLN A 200 -3.57 -1.04 3.97
N ASN A 201 -3.45 0.28 4.04
CA ASN A 201 -2.25 0.99 3.59
C ASN A 201 -1.01 0.56 4.39
N GLU A 202 -1.14 0.47 5.71
CA GLU A 202 -0.05 -0.02 6.55
C GLU A 202 0.32 -1.48 6.21
N GLN A 203 -0.68 -2.33 5.95
CA GLN A 203 -0.46 -3.72 5.56
C GLN A 203 0.25 -3.81 4.19
N LEU A 204 -0.12 -2.97 3.22
CA LEU A 204 0.54 -2.90 1.92
C LEU A 204 2.01 -2.47 2.04
N ASP A 205 2.32 -1.49 2.88
CA ASP A 205 3.71 -1.07 3.12
C ASP A 205 4.55 -2.19 3.73
N ARG A 206 3.96 -2.93 4.69
CA ARG A 206 4.61 -4.12 5.28
C ARG A 206 4.83 -5.20 4.23
N LEU A 207 3.82 -5.50 3.41
CA LEU A 207 3.90 -6.46 2.31
C LEU A 207 4.98 -6.08 1.29
N ASP A 208 5.01 -4.84 0.81
CA ASP A 208 6.01 -4.38 -0.16
C ASP A 208 7.44 -4.51 0.40
N SER A 209 7.64 -4.12 1.67
CA SER A 209 8.93 -4.29 2.35
C SER A 209 9.36 -5.77 2.40
N LYS A 210 8.41 -6.69 2.63
CA LYS A 210 8.64 -8.13 2.74
C LYS A 210 8.88 -8.78 1.39
N ILE A 211 8.12 -8.41 0.36
CA ILE A 211 8.34 -8.81 -1.03
C ILE A 211 9.75 -8.41 -1.46
N GLY A 212 10.15 -7.17 -1.15
CA GLY A 212 11.50 -6.68 -1.44
C GLY A 212 12.59 -7.53 -0.80
N ARG A 213 12.42 -7.92 0.48
CA ARG A 213 13.34 -8.82 1.20
C ARG A 213 13.40 -10.22 0.57
N VAL A 214 12.26 -10.88 0.43
CA VAL A 214 12.14 -12.25 -0.11
C VAL A 214 12.75 -12.32 -1.50
N HIS A 215 12.43 -11.37 -2.37
CA HIS A 215 12.93 -11.34 -3.74
C HIS A 215 14.46 -11.17 -3.80
N GLN A 216 15.01 -10.27 -2.99
CA GLN A 216 16.47 -10.08 -2.91
C GLN A 216 17.15 -11.36 -2.41
N ASP A 217 16.60 -11.99 -1.39
CA ASP A 217 17.15 -13.20 -0.82
C ASP A 217 17.06 -14.41 -1.74
N MET A 218 15.94 -14.56 -2.46
CA MET A 218 15.76 -15.58 -3.49
C MET A 218 16.79 -15.42 -4.61
N LYS A 219 17.05 -14.19 -5.06
CA LYS A 219 18.12 -13.93 -6.05
C LYS A 219 19.49 -14.35 -5.55
N LYS A 220 19.83 -14.05 -4.29
CA LYS A 220 21.10 -14.48 -3.69
C LYS A 220 21.23 -16.00 -3.67
N VAL A 221 20.17 -16.69 -3.24
CA VAL A 221 20.10 -18.16 -3.23
C VAL A 221 20.29 -18.73 -4.64
N GLY A 222 19.61 -18.18 -5.65
CA GLY A 222 19.76 -18.62 -7.04
C GLY A 222 21.18 -18.47 -7.59
N ILE A 223 21.82 -17.34 -7.30
CA ILE A 223 23.22 -17.09 -7.71
C ILE A 223 24.18 -18.06 -7.01
N GLN A 224 23.99 -18.30 -5.71
CA GLN A 224 24.82 -19.24 -4.94
C GLN A 224 24.61 -20.69 -5.41
N ALA A 225 23.37 -21.09 -5.65
CA ALA A 225 23.05 -22.42 -6.16
C ALA A 225 23.71 -22.66 -7.52
N ASN A 226 23.63 -21.70 -8.45
CA ASN A 226 24.26 -21.82 -9.76
C ASN A 226 25.79 -21.94 -9.66
N LYS A 227 26.42 -21.25 -8.70
CA LYS A 227 27.86 -21.38 -8.43
C LYS A 227 28.23 -22.77 -7.95
N LEU A 228 27.44 -23.37 -7.05
CA LEU A 228 27.70 -24.72 -6.52
C LEU A 228 27.53 -25.81 -7.59
N VAL A 229 26.64 -25.62 -8.56
CA VAL A 229 26.46 -26.56 -9.68
C VAL A 229 27.64 -26.49 -10.67
N GLY A 230 28.55 -25.52 -10.52
CA GLY A 230 29.74 -25.41 -11.38
C GLY A 230 29.42 -24.96 -12.82
N LYS A 231 28.18 -24.54 -13.09
CA LYS A 231 27.82 -23.94 -14.38
C LYS A 231 28.54 -22.60 -14.51
N LYS A 232 29.49 -22.52 -15.45
CA LYS A 232 30.09 -21.25 -15.86
C LYS A 232 29.02 -20.41 -16.54
N ILE A 233 28.48 -19.43 -15.81
CA ILE A 233 27.55 -18.46 -16.39
C ILE A 233 28.37 -17.52 -17.27
N PRO A 234 27.99 -17.31 -18.55
CA PRO A 234 28.76 -16.45 -19.44
C PRO A 234 28.74 -15.00 -18.95
N VAL A 235 29.89 -14.34 -19.00
CA VAL A 235 30.03 -12.92 -18.72
C VAL A 235 29.87 -12.16 -20.03
N MET A 236 28.88 -11.27 -20.09
CA MET A 236 28.55 -10.55 -21.32
C MET A 236 28.71 -9.06 -21.14
N PHE A 237 29.48 -8.44 -22.04
CA PHE A 237 29.57 -6.99 -22.12
C PHE A 237 28.23 -6.39 -22.56
N ARG A 238 27.83 -5.28 -21.94
CA ARG A 238 26.59 -4.58 -22.28
C ARG A 238 26.84 -3.18 -22.84
N PHE A 239 27.52 -2.34 -22.08
CA PHE A 239 27.78 -0.94 -22.47
C PHE A 239 28.90 -0.33 -21.63
N ARG A 240 29.38 0.84 -22.05
CA ARG A 240 30.27 1.69 -21.26
C ARG A 240 29.47 2.69 -20.44
N CYS A 241 29.95 2.96 -19.23
CA CYS A 241 29.27 3.85 -18.30
C CYS A 241 30.24 4.58 -17.37
N ALA A 242 29.74 5.66 -16.78
CA ALA A 242 30.31 6.29 -15.61
C ALA A 242 29.30 6.23 -14.46
N LEU A 243 29.79 6.03 -13.24
CA LEU A 243 28.96 5.92 -12.03
C LEU A 243 29.01 7.26 -11.29
N GLN A 244 27.91 8.02 -11.29
CA GLN A 244 27.82 9.29 -10.58
C GLN A 244 27.08 9.10 -9.26
N GLU A 245 27.68 9.45 -8.13
CA GLU A 245 26.96 9.45 -6.86
C GLU A 245 25.95 10.62 -6.82
N ALA A 246 24.70 10.32 -6.49
CA ALA A 246 23.57 11.20 -6.75
C ALA A 246 23.55 12.46 -5.88
N ARG A 247 24.07 12.40 -4.64
CA ARG A 247 24.03 13.51 -3.69
C ARG A 247 25.15 14.52 -3.94
N SER A 248 26.38 14.04 -4.10
CA SER A 248 27.58 14.84 -4.34
C SER A 248 27.75 15.19 -5.81
N GLY A 249 27.15 14.44 -6.74
CA GLY A 249 27.36 14.60 -8.17
C GLY A 249 28.77 14.22 -8.63
N LYS A 250 29.58 13.62 -7.76
CA LYS A 250 30.95 13.18 -8.07
C LYS A 250 30.92 11.81 -8.73
N PHE A 251 31.82 11.61 -9.68
CA PHE A 251 31.98 10.32 -10.37
C PHE A 251 32.89 9.37 -9.60
N LEU A 252 32.55 8.09 -9.59
CA LEU A 252 33.45 7.03 -9.15
C LEU A 252 34.66 7.00 -10.08
N ARG A 253 35.85 6.95 -9.50
CA ARG A 253 37.12 6.98 -10.21
C ARG A 253 38.04 5.89 -9.68
N ASP A 254 38.70 5.23 -10.62
CA ASP A 254 39.85 4.36 -10.37
C ASP A 254 41.13 5.19 -10.23
N VAL A 255 41.63 5.28 -9.00
CA VAL A 255 42.90 5.92 -8.65
C VAL A 255 43.85 4.85 -8.14
N ASP A 256 44.61 4.25 -9.06
CA ASP A 256 45.62 3.22 -8.77
C ASP A 256 45.05 2.01 -8.01
N GLY A 257 43.86 1.57 -8.43
CA GLY A 257 43.13 0.45 -7.83
C GLY A 257 42.28 0.83 -6.62
N GLU A 258 42.25 2.11 -6.24
CA GLU A 258 41.33 2.66 -5.24
C GLU A 258 40.06 3.19 -5.90
N ALA A 259 38.89 2.79 -5.40
CA ALA A 259 37.60 3.26 -5.91
C ALA A 259 37.13 4.48 -5.10
N LEU A 260 37.38 5.68 -5.61
CA LEU A 260 37.14 6.94 -4.91
C LEU A 260 36.13 7.82 -5.64
N LEU A 261 35.39 8.65 -4.90
CA LEU A 261 34.59 9.71 -5.50
C LEU A 261 35.49 10.88 -5.91
N GLY A 262 35.53 11.14 -7.22
CA GLY A 262 36.40 12.11 -7.89
C GLY A 262 35.72 13.45 -8.18
N ALA A 263 35.89 13.96 -9.40
CA ALA A 263 35.33 15.24 -9.83
C ALA A 263 33.85 15.13 -10.25
N HIS A 264 33.21 16.30 -10.44
CA HIS A 264 31.84 16.43 -10.95
C HIS A 264 31.73 16.23 -12.48
N VAL A 265 32.84 15.95 -13.15
CA VAL A 265 32.93 15.72 -14.59
C VAL A 265 33.61 14.37 -14.82
N VAL A 266 33.23 13.68 -15.90
CA VAL A 266 33.88 12.43 -16.32
C VAL A 266 35.32 12.74 -16.72
N MET A 267 36.27 12.17 -15.98
CA MET A 267 37.71 12.31 -16.22
C MET A 267 38.34 10.94 -16.49
N ASP A 268 39.64 10.92 -16.77
CA ASP A 268 40.40 9.68 -16.85
C ASP A 268 40.28 8.85 -15.55
N GLY A 269 39.96 7.56 -15.72
CA GLY A 269 39.64 6.63 -14.64
C GLY A 269 38.17 6.60 -14.18
N CYS A 270 37.27 7.45 -14.73
CA CYS A 270 35.84 7.41 -14.41
C CYS A 270 35.01 6.49 -15.32
N ALA A 271 35.60 6.00 -16.41
CA ALA A 271 34.93 5.15 -17.39
C ALA A 271 35.05 3.67 -17.02
N PHE A 272 33.91 2.98 -17.03
CA PHE A 272 33.79 1.56 -16.74
C PHE A 272 33.03 0.85 -17.85
N ARG A 273 33.37 -0.41 -18.10
CA ARG A 273 32.61 -1.34 -18.93
C ARG A 273 31.69 -2.15 -18.02
N ALA A 274 30.40 -2.11 -18.31
CA ALA A 274 29.38 -2.85 -17.59
C ALA A 274 29.20 -4.23 -18.24
N TYR A 275 29.32 -5.27 -17.41
CA TYR A 275 29.13 -6.67 -17.77
C TYR A 275 27.95 -7.25 -16.98
N THR A 276 27.21 -8.20 -17.55
CA THR A 276 26.20 -8.99 -16.82
C THR A 276 26.59 -10.45 -16.76
N LEU A 277 26.13 -11.13 -15.71
CA LEU A 277 26.29 -12.57 -15.56
C LEU A 277 25.09 -13.29 -16.20
N GLY A 278 25.18 -13.69 -17.47
CA GLY A 278 24.06 -14.26 -18.24
C GLY A 278 23.10 -13.22 -18.86
N ASP A 279 22.08 -13.72 -19.56
CA ASP A 279 21.20 -12.92 -20.43
C ASP A 279 20.23 -12.01 -19.67
N ASP A 280 19.75 -12.43 -18.49
CA ASP A 280 18.68 -11.74 -17.75
C ASP A 280 19.01 -11.45 -16.28
N SER A 281 20.30 -11.44 -15.91
CA SER A 281 20.64 -11.13 -14.52
C SER A 281 20.71 -9.63 -14.27
N ASN A 282 20.11 -9.20 -13.16
CA ASN A 282 20.38 -7.89 -12.57
C ASN A 282 21.74 -7.85 -11.86
N VAL A 283 22.65 -8.79 -12.17
CA VAL A 283 23.97 -8.92 -11.56
C VAL A 283 24.98 -8.35 -12.54
N TRP A 284 25.58 -7.25 -12.12
CA TRP A 284 26.50 -6.46 -12.91
C TRP A 284 27.92 -6.56 -12.36
N GLY A 285 28.88 -6.55 -13.27
CA GLY A 285 30.29 -6.29 -13.01
C GLY A 285 30.72 -5.01 -13.71
N PHE A 286 31.58 -4.23 -13.07
CA PHE A 286 32.08 -2.98 -13.65
C PHE A 286 33.60 -3.06 -13.79
N GLN A 287 34.11 -3.11 -15.01
CA GLN A 287 35.55 -3.13 -15.30
C GLN A 287 36.04 -1.73 -15.61
N SER A 288 37.06 -1.25 -14.90
CA SER A 288 37.69 0.04 -15.21
C SER A 288 38.40 -0.02 -16.55
N GLU A 289 38.17 0.98 -17.40
CA GLU A 289 38.88 1.06 -18.69
C GLU A 289 40.34 1.45 -18.52
N LYS A 290 40.69 2.10 -17.40
CA LYS A 290 42.06 2.56 -17.13
C LYS A 290 42.97 1.40 -16.74
N SER A 291 42.53 0.59 -15.77
CA SER A 291 43.35 -0.51 -15.22
C SER A 291 42.99 -1.88 -15.80
N SER A 292 41.90 -1.99 -16.56
CA SER A 292 41.30 -3.27 -16.99
C SER A 292 40.90 -4.20 -15.83
N ASN A 293 40.85 -3.69 -14.60
CA ASN A 293 40.43 -4.46 -13.44
C ASN A 293 38.95 -4.20 -13.10
N PHE A 294 38.30 -5.20 -12.55
CA PHE A 294 36.95 -5.12 -12.02
C PHE A 294 36.90 -4.38 -10.69
N LEU A 295 35.87 -3.55 -10.56
CA LEU A 295 35.37 -3.00 -9.31
C LEU A 295 34.91 -4.16 -8.44
N GLY A 296 35.36 -4.18 -7.19
CA GLY A 296 35.02 -5.21 -6.23
C GLY A 296 35.25 -4.73 -4.81
N ILE A 297 35.12 -5.66 -3.86
CA ILE A 297 35.26 -5.35 -2.43
C ILE A 297 36.37 -6.19 -1.84
N ASN A 298 37.23 -5.55 -1.04
CA ASN A 298 38.26 -6.26 -0.31
C ASN A 298 37.72 -6.93 0.97
N ARG A 299 38.56 -7.75 1.62
CA ARG A 299 38.21 -8.45 2.87
C ARG A 299 37.76 -7.54 4.03
N TYR A 300 38.09 -6.25 3.96
CA TYR A 300 37.73 -5.25 4.97
C TYR A 300 36.46 -4.46 4.62
N GLY A 301 35.76 -4.80 3.53
CA GLY A 301 34.55 -4.09 3.12
C GLY A 301 34.81 -2.73 2.48
N ASN A 302 36.02 -2.48 1.96
CA ASN A 302 36.31 -1.28 1.17
C ASN A 302 36.21 -1.60 -0.32
N LEU A 303 35.70 -0.64 -1.08
CA LEU A 303 35.58 -0.74 -2.53
C LEU A 303 36.96 -0.52 -3.19
N LYS A 304 37.33 -1.39 -4.12
CA LYS A 304 38.63 -1.38 -4.83
C LYS A 304 38.43 -1.74 -6.30
N VAL A 305 39.38 -1.39 -7.16
CA VAL A 305 39.39 -1.74 -8.59
C VAL A 305 40.61 -2.64 -8.87
N ARG A 306 40.52 -3.89 -8.44
CA ARG A 306 41.64 -4.85 -8.48
C ARG A 306 41.26 -6.27 -8.93
N GLY A 307 39.98 -6.53 -9.20
CA GLY A 307 39.55 -7.85 -9.64
C GLY A 307 40.09 -8.14 -11.04
N ALA A 308 40.78 -9.26 -11.23
CA ALA A 308 41.23 -9.66 -12.57
C ALA A 308 40.05 -10.14 -13.43
N ASP A 309 39.09 -10.79 -12.78
CA ASP A 309 37.90 -11.40 -13.39
C ASP A 309 36.62 -11.01 -12.64
N LEU A 310 35.45 -11.29 -13.24
CA LEU A 310 34.14 -11.07 -12.64
C LEU A 310 33.76 -12.20 -11.67
N ASP A 311 34.46 -12.25 -10.55
CA ASP A 311 34.21 -13.22 -9.49
C ASP A 311 33.17 -12.72 -8.48
N SER A 312 32.96 -13.48 -7.41
CA SER A 312 31.96 -13.14 -6.40
C SER A 312 32.15 -11.75 -5.79
N TYR A 313 33.39 -11.27 -5.65
CA TYR A 313 33.72 -10.00 -5.01
C TYR A 313 33.38 -8.77 -5.86
N GLU A 314 33.19 -9.00 -7.15
CA GLU A 314 33.01 -8.02 -8.22
C GLU A 314 31.56 -7.98 -8.73
N GLN A 315 30.67 -8.78 -8.14
CA GLN A 315 29.26 -8.90 -8.54
C GLN A 315 28.35 -8.00 -7.71
N PHE A 316 27.63 -7.12 -8.39
CA PHE A 316 26.71 -6.16 -7.80
C PHE A 316 25.29 -6.32 -8.35
N LEU A 317 24.28 -6.29 -7.47
CA LEU A 317 22.90 -6.11 -7.86
C LEU A 317 22.61 -4.62 -8.07
N VAL A 318 22.06 -4.31 -9.24
CA VAL A 318 21.73 -2.95 -9.66
C VAL A 318 20.26 -2.93 -10.09
N GLU A 319 19.47 -2.02 -9.52
CA GLU A 319 18.09 -1.79 -9.98
C GLU A 319 18.11 -0.81 -11.16
N CYS A 320 17.35 -1.07 -12.22
CA CYS A 320 17.25 -0.19 -13.40
C CYS A 320 16.41 1.07 -13.12
N LYS A 321 16.84 1.91 -12.18
CA LYS A 321 16.25 3.21 -11.85
C LYS A 321 17.19 4.34 -12.26
N LEU A 322 16.67 5.57 -12.38
CA LEU A 322 17.50 6.76 -12.70
C LEU A 322 18.63 6.98 -11.69
N SER A 323 18.35 6.67 -10.43
CA SER A 323 19.31 6.66 -9.33
C SER A 323 19.03 5.40 -8.50
N THR A 324 20.03 4.54 -8.34
CA THR A 324 19.86 3.25 -7.64
C THR A 324 20.93 3.06 -6.58
N PRO A 325 20.59 2.54 -5.40
CA PRO A 325 21.61 1.96 -4.54
C PRO A 325 22.22 0.74 -5.23
N ILE A 326 23.50 0.52 -5.00
CA ILE A 326 24.23 -0.63 -5.54
C ILE A 326 24.49 -1.61 -4.38
N PHE A 327 24.11 -2.87 -4.57
CA PHE A 327 24.26 -3.92 -3.57
C PHE A 327 25.34 -4.90 -3.99
N SER A 328 26.35 -5.12 -3.15
CA SER A 328 27.34 -6.18 -3.36
C SER A 328 26.86 -7.51 -2.79
N LEU A 329 27.02 -8.57 -3.59
CA LEU A 329 26.68 -9.94 -3.19
C LEU A 329 27.71 -10.60 -2.27
N SER A 330 28.94 -10.11 -2.24
CA SER A 330 30.09 -10.75 -1.57
C SER A 330 30.41 -10.23 -0.18
N SER A 331 29.85 -9.10 0.22
CA SER A 331 30.22 -8.45 1.48
C SER A 331 29.64 -9.14 2.72
N TYR A 332 30.34 -9.05 3.85
CA TYR A 332 29.88 -9.38 5.22
C TYR A 332 29.30 -10.79 5.47
N PHE A 333 30.16 -11.79 5.72
CA PHE A 333 29.78 -13.14 6.19
C PHE A 333 28.59 -13.79 5.45
N GLY A 334 28.46 -13.54 4.14
CA GLY A 334 27.40 -14.10 3.30
C GLY A 334 26.06 -13.34 3.32
N LEU A 335 25.98 -12.15 3.90
CA LEU A 335 24.78 -11.31 3.88
C LEU A 335 24.74 -10.33 2.70
N GLY A 336 25.87 -10.04 2.07
CA GLY A 336 26.04 -8.94 1.13
C GLY A 336 26.02 -7.58 1.83
N GLY A 337 26.10 -6.50 1.05
CA GLY A 337 26.06 -5.15 1.62
C GLY A 337 25.84 -4.03 0.62
N TRP A 338 25.37 -2.89 1.12
CA TRP A 338 25.11 -1.70 0.32
C TRP A 338 26.38 -0.83 0.23
N ILE A 339 26.65 -0.26 -0.94
CA ILE A 339 27.70 0.76 -1.07
C ILE A 339 27.23 2.02 -0.34
N ALA A 340 28.09 2.58 0.52
CA ALA A 340 27.83 3.81 1.26
C ALA A 340 29.07 4.72 1.27
N VAL A 341 28.84 6.03 1.42
CA VAL A 341 29.94 6.99 1.61
C VAL A 341 30.43 6.91 3.06
N LYS A 342 31.74 6.72 3.25
CA LYS A 342 32.35 6.56 4.57
C LYS A 342 32.54 7.91 5.25
N GLY A 343 31.73 8.25 6.25
CA GLY A 343 31.94 9.44 7.10
C GLY A 343 31.14 10.67 6.66
N SER A 344 31.73 11.86 6.79
CA SER A 344 31.08 13.14 6.43
C SER A 344 30.79 13.23 4.91
N ALA A 345 29.87 14.10 4.52
CA ALA A 345 29.39 14.27 3.14
C ALA A 345 30.51 14.57 2.10
N ASP A 346 31.66 15.07 2.55
CA ASP A 346 32.82 15.36 1.70
C ASP A 346 33.84 14.21 1.58
N SER A 347 33.58 13.09 2.26
CA SER A 347 34.46 11.93 2.16
C SER A 347 34.46 11.36 0.75
N LYS A 348 35.66 11.09 0.25
CA LYS A 348 35.88 10.45 -1.07
C LYS A 348 35.81 8.93 -0.98
N ASN A 349 35.82 8.37 0.23
CA ASN A 349 35.96 6.94 0.45
C ASN A 349 34.60 6.27 0.46
N LEU A 350 34.49 5.16 -0.26
CA LEU A 350 33.32 4.29 -0.26
C LEU A 350 33.58 3.06 0.63
N THR A 351 32.56 2.66 1.36
CA THR A 351 32.56 1.47 2.22
C THR A 351 31.30 0.66 1.97
N ILE A 352 31.24 -0.53 2.56
CA ILE A 352 30.07 -1.39 2.51
C ILE A 352 29.42 -1.45 3.88
N ILE A 353 28.14 -1.08 3.94
CA ILE A 353 27.30 -1.28 5.12
C ILE A 353 26.51 -2.58 4.98
N ARG A 354 26.09 -3.14 6.12
CA ARG A 354 25.39 -4.44 6.16
C ARG A 354 24.14 -4.39 5.28
N GLY A 355 23.95 -5.44 4.47
CA GLY A 355 22.89 -5.55 3.48
C GLY A 355 21.48 -5.80 4.01
N THR A 356 21.07 -5.09 5.06
CA THR A 356 19.70 -5.15 5.61
C THR A 356 18.82 -4.04 5.00
N PRO A 357 17.49 -4.19 4.99
CA PRO A 357 16.59 -3.17 4.46
C PRO A 357 16.66 -1.85 5.23
N GLU A 358 16.89 -1.91 6.54
CA GLU A 358 16.97 -0.73 7.42
C GLU A 358 18.18 0.14 7.06
N ASN A 359 19.23 -0.47 6.50
CA ASN A 359 20.42 0.22 6.03
C ASN A 359 20.31 0.70 4.57
N LYS A 360 19.31 0.26 3.80
CA LYS A 360 19.12 0.67 2.40
C LYS A 360 18.98 2.20 2.25
N PRO A 361 18.25 2.93 3.12
CA PRO A 361 18.20 4.39 3.06
C PRO A 361 19.54 5.09 3.32
N SER A 362 20.47 4.45 4.04
CA SER A 362 21.82 4.95 4.27
C SER A 362 22.80 4.63 3.15
N ALA A 363 22.37 3.86 2.14
CA ALA A 363 23.19 3.53 0.98
C ALA A 363 23.41 4.76 0.10
N ALA A 364 24.59 4.83 -0.52
CA ALA A 364 24.84 5.76 -1.60
C ALA A 364 24.04 5.35 -2.84
N CYS A 365 23.38 6.32 -3.45
CA CYS A 365 22.64 6.13 -4.70
C CYS A 365 23.51 6.58 -5.87
N PHE A 366 23.53 5.80 -6.94
CA PHE A 366 24.33 6.07 -8.12
C PHE A 366 23.44 6.21 -9.36
N LYS A 367 23.76 7.20 -10.19
CA LYS A 367 23.26 7.33 -11.55
C LYS A 367 24.26 6.66 -12.48
N ILE A 368 23.79 5.70 -13.27
CA ILE A 368 24.60 5.02 -14.27
C ILE A 368 24.47 5.80 -15.58
N ILE A 369 25.47 6.63 -15.88
CA ILE A 369 25.48 7.43 -17.09
C ILE A 369 26.11 6.58 -18.19
N ARG A 370 25.33 6.26 -19.24
CA ARG A 370 25.86 5.59 -20.41
C ARG A 370 26.81 6.54 -21.14
N LEU A 371 28.02 6.06 -21.38
CA LEU A 371 28.98 6.78 -22.21
C LEU A 371 28.81 6.24 -23.61
N ASP A 372 28.37 7.08 -24.54
CA ASP A 372 28.29 6.67 -25.93
C ASP A 372 29.69 6.33 -26.43
N ASP A 373 29.84 5.15 -26.99
CA ASP A 373 30.96 4.87 -27.87
C ASP A 373 30.88 5.88 -29.00
N GLY A 374 31.80 6.84 -29.04
CA GLY A 374 31.89 7.87 -30.08
C GLY A 374 32.10 7.34 -31.51
N THR A 375 31.75 6.08 -31.78
CA THR A 375 31.86 5.37 -33.05
C THR A 375 30.69 5.63 -34.00
N LYS A 376 29.72 6.48 -33.66
CA LYS A 376 28.68 6.93 -34.62
C LYS A 376 28.64 8.45 -34.79
N LYS A 377 29.52 8.98 -35.65
CA LYS A 377 29.19 9.96 -36.72
C LYS A 377 30.41 10.32 -37.59
N LYS A 378 30.67 9.47 -38.60
CA LYS A 378 31.06 9.91 -39.96
C LYS A 378 30.34 9.01 -40.96
N SER A 379 29.06 9.30 -41.19
CA SER A 379 28.34 8.80 -42.37
C SER A 379 27.13 9.68 -42.68
N ARG A 380 27.38 10.87 -43.22
CA ARG A 380 26.75 11.45 -44.42
C ARG A 380 27.08 12.93 -44.48
#